data_AF-A0A388PBI0-F1
#
_entry.id   AF-A0A388PBI0-F1
#
_cell.length_a   1.000
_cell.length_b   1.000
_cell.length_c   1.000
_cell.angle_alpha   90.00
_cell.angle_beta   90.00
_cell.angle_gamma   90.00
#
_symmetry.space_group_name_H-M   'P 1'
#
loop_
_entity.id
_entity.type
_entity.pdbx_description
1 polymer ?
#
loop_
_entity_poly.entity_id
_entity_poly.type
_entity_poly.pdbx_seq_one_letter_code
_entity_poly.pdbx_strand_id
1 'polypeptide(L)'
;MLAMPDHVHALVRIPREHDIGKVIGWFKRTTSYGYPTLWQADGFDHRLRGQSEYLAKRAYILQNPVRANMVESSEKWPYLKSWE
;
A
#
# COMPACT_ATOMS: atom_id res chain seq x y z
N MET A 1 -1.07 -0.03 -5.55
CA MET A 1 -0.07 0.30 -4.53
C MET A 1 0.36 1.73 -4.74
N LEU A 2 0.49 2.49 -3.66
CA LEU A 2 0.96 3.86 -3.65
C LEU A 2 2.16 3.92 -2.71
N ALA A 3 3.30 4.38 -3.20
CA ALA A 3 4.47 4.61 -2.38
C ALA A 3 4.54 6.08 -1.96
N MET A 4 4.71 6.28 -0.66
CA MET A 4 5.12 7.54 -0.05
C MET A 4 6.62 7.48 0.22
N PRO A 5 7.29 8.61 0.50
CA PRO A 5 8.74 8.61 0.75
C PRO A 5 9.19 7.74 1.93
N ASP A 6 8.31 7.52 2.91
CA ASP A 6 8.59 6.82 4.16
C ASP A 6 7.77 5.53 4.36
N HIS A 7 6.71 5.29 3.57
CA HIS A 7 5.87 4.09 3.69
C HIS A 7 5.15 3.74 2.38
N VAL A 8 4.50 2.57 2.36
CA VAL A 8 3.67 2.14 1.21
C VAL A 8 2.26 1.78 1.64
N HIS A 9 1.28 2.14 0.80
CA HIS A 9 -0.09 1.69 0.90
C HIS A 9 -0.41 0.69 -0.22
N ALA A 10 -0.99 -0.46 0.12
CA ALA A 10 -1.40 -1.47 -0.85
C ALA A 10 -2.81 -1.98 -0.56
N LEU A 11 -3.63 -2.03 -1.61
CA LEU A 11 -4.89 -2.78 -1.63
C LEU A 11 -4.60 -4.09 -2.35
N VAL A 12 -4.76 -5.21 -1.65
CA VAL A 12 -4.40 -6.53 -2.14
C VAL A 12 -5.49 -7.53 -1.83
N ARG A 13 -5.66 -8.52 -2.71
CA ARG A 13 -6.48 -9.71 -2.43
C ARG A 13 -5.54 -10.83 -2.04
N ILE A 14 -5.71 -11.33 -0.82
CA ILE A 14 -4.91 -12.43 -0.27
C ILE A 14 -5.84 -13.65 -0.15
N PRO A 15 -5.53 -14.78 -0.80
CA PRO A 15 -6.22 -16.06 -0.59
C PRO A 15 -6.29 -16.42 0.90
N ARG A 16 -7.39 -17.07 1.33
CA ARG A 16 -7.67 -17.30 2.76
C ARG A 16 -6.69 -18.27 3.43
N GLU A 17 -6.06 -19.13 2.64
CA GLU A 17 -5.05 -20.10 3.03
C GLU A 17 -3.69 -19.47 3.37
N HIS A 18 -3.49 -18.20 3.02
CA HIS A 18 -2.25 -17.49 3.31
C HIS A 18 -2.35 -16.64 4.58
N ASP A 19 -1.35 -16.80 5.44
CA ASP A 19 -1.15 -15.92 6.59
C ASP A 19 -0.70 -14.53 6.15
N ILE A 20 -1.41 -13.49 6.58
CA ILE A 20 -1.17 -12.10 6.17
C ILE A 20 0.22 -11.64 6.64
N GLY A 21 0.63 -12.00 7.85
CA GLY A 21 1.95 -11.66 8.39
C GLY A 21 3.08 -12.24 7.54
N LYS A 22 2.97 -13.52 7.11
CA LYS A 22 3.92 -14.15 6.19
C LYS A 22 3.94 -13.47 4.82
N VAL A 23 2.78 -13.07 4.28
CA VAL A 23 2.72 -12.33 3.00
C VAL A 23 3.43 -10.99 3.11
N ILE A 24 3.19 -10.23 4.18
CA ILE A 24 3.88 -8.95 4.44
C ILE A 24 5.39 -9.18 4.60
N GLY A 25 5.79 -10.19 5.37
CA GLY A 25 7.20 -10.53 5.58
C GLY A 25 7.90 -10.92 4.27
N TRP A 26 7.25 -11.71 3.43
CA TRP A 26 7.76 -12.06 2.11
C TRP A 26 7.89 -10.84 1.20
N PHE A 27 6.89 -9.95 1.17
CA PHE A 27 6.96 -8.70 0.40
C PHE A 27 8.14 -7.81 0.83
N LYS A 28 8.32 -7.62 2.14
CA LYS A 28 9.44 -6.83 2.69
C LYS A 28 10.79 -7.45 2.34
N ARG A 29 10.93 -8.78 2.50
CA ARG A 29 12.15 -9.51 2.16
C ARG A 29 12.49 -9.39 0.67
N THR A 30 11.53 -9.68 -0.20
CA THR A 30 11.72 -9.66 -1.66
C THR A 30 12.07 -8.26 -2.15
N THR A 31 11.39 -7.24 -1.65
CA THR A 31 11.71 -5.84 -2.00
C THR A 31 13.11 -5.47 -1.52
N SER A 32 13.48 -5.85 -0.29
CA SER A 32 14.80 -5.54 0.28
C SER A 32 15.96 -6.21 -0.45
N TYR A 33 15.70 -7.34 -1.13
CA TYR A 33 16.69 -8.03 -1.92
C TYR A 33 17.06 -7.24 -3.19
N GLY A 34 16.08 -6.62 -3.85
CA GLY A 34 16.32 -5.79 -5.03
C GLY A 34 16.67 -4.33 -4.71
N TYR A 35 16.17 -3.82 -3.58
CA TYR A 35 16.31 -2.43 -3.16
C TYR A 35 16.55 -2.40 -1.65
N PRO A 36 17.81 -2.19 -1.18
CA PRO A 36 18.10 -2.13 0.24
C PRO A 36 17.18 -1.15 0.97
N THR A 37 16.28 -1.69 1.81
CA THR A 37 15.20 -0.93 2.46
C THR A 37 15.14 -1.34 3.92
N LEU A 38 15.19 -0.35 4.81
CA LEU A 38 14.99 -0.59 6.25
C LEU A 38 13.50 -0.48 6.57
N TRP A 39 12.82 -1.63 6.57
CA TRP A 39 11.41 -1.67 6.94
C TRP A 39 11.21 -1.50 8.44
N GLN A 40 10.20 -0.71 8.83
CA GLN A 40 9.67 -0.74 10.19
C GLN A 40 9.29 -2.19 10.59
N ALA A 41 9.52 -2.56 11.84
CA ALA A 41 8.99 -3.81 12.40
C ALA A 41 7.46 -3.84 12.28
N ASP A 42 6.93 -5.03 12.01
CA ASP A 42 5.49 -5.27 11.79
C ASP A 42 4.87 -4.49 10.64
N GLY A 43 3.59 -4.72 10.38
CA GLY A 43 2.83 -4.02 9.35
C GLY A 43 1.42 -3.75 9.83
N PHE A 44 0.78 -2.75 9.24
CA PHE A 44 -0.64 -2.52 9.45
C PHE A 44 -1.44 -3.22 8.35
N ASP A 45 -2.36 -4.09 8.75
CA ASP A 45 -3.37 -4.67 7.87
C ASP A 45 -4.79 -4.34 8.33
N HIS A 46 -5.70 -4.20 7.37
CA HIS A 46 -7.11 -3.97 7.64
C HIS A 46 -7.96 -4.65 6.58
N ARG A 47 -8.87 -5.53 7.03
CA ARG A 47 -9.78 -6.27 6.16
C ARG A 47 -10.93 -5.37 5.69
N LEU A 48 -11.05 -5.20 4.38
CA LEU A 48 -12.15 -4.49 3.73
C LEU A 48 -13.30 -5.45 3.43
N ARG A 49 -14.51 -5.11 3.87
CA ARG A 49 -15.74 -5.90 3.73
C ARG A 49 -16.64 -5.26 2.67
N GLY A 50 -16.44 -5.65 1.42
CA GLY A 50 -17.29 -5.26 0.30
C GLY A 50 -16.84 -4.01 -0.47
N GLN A 51 -17.65 -3.64 -1.46
CA GLN A 51 -17.28 -2.65 -2.47
C GLN A 51 -17.19 -1.22 -1.90
N SER A 52 -18.10 -0.83 -1.03
CA SER A 52 -18.14 0.53 -0.47
C SER A 52 -16.90 0.84 0.37
N GLU A 53 -16.48 -0.09 1.23
CA GLU A 53 -15.25 0.05 2.02
C GLU A 53 -14.01 0.08 1.13
N TYR A 54 -13.98 -0.77 0.08
CA TYR A 54 -12.92 -0.77 -0.91
C TYR A 54 -12.78 0.59 -1.61
N LEU A 55 -13.87 1.15 -2.11
CA LEU A 55 -13.87 2.45 -2.79
C LEU A 55 -13.44 3.58 -1.85
N ALA A 56 -13.97 3.60 -0.61
CA ALA A 56 -13.59 4.59 0.38
C ALA A 56 -12.10 4.51 0.74
N LYS A 57 -11.56 3.29 0.94
CA LYS A 57 -10.14 3.12 1.26
C LYS A 57 -9.24 3.45 0.06
N ARG A 58 -9.65 3.10 -1.16
CA ARG A 58 -8.95 3.46 -2.40
C ARG A 58 -8.87 4.98 -2.56
N ALA A 59 -9.99 5.69 -2.38
CA ALA A 59 -10.02 7.14 -2.44
C ALA A 59 -9.11 7.77 -1.37
N TYR A 60 -9.16 7.27 -0.14
CA TYR A 60 -8.26 7.70 0.93
C TYR A 60 -6.78 7.55 0.54
N ILE A 61 -6.38 6.37 0.06
CA ILE A 61 -4.98 6.09 -0.33
C ILE A 61 -4.54 7.06 -1.43
N LEU A 62 -5.32 7.23 -2.48
CA LEU A 62 -4.99 8.13 -3.60
C LEU A 62 -4.82 9.59 -3.16
N GLN A 63 -5.53 10.01 -2.11
CA GLN A 63 -5.45 11.37 -1.57
C GLN A 63 -4.29 11.57 -0.57
N ASN A 64 -3.55 10.53 -0.16
CA ASN A 64 -2.46 10.68 0.81
C ASN A 64 -1.36 11.67 0.37
N PRO A 65 -0.86 11.63 -0.89
CA PRO A 65 0.12 12.61 -1.36
C PRO A 65 -0.36 14.07 -1.28
N VAL A 66 -1.64 14.30 -1.56
CA VAL A 66 -2.27 15.63 -1.47
C VAL A 66 -2.35 16.06 0.00
N ARG A 67 -2.81 15.17 0.89
CA ARG A 67 -2.89 15.43 2.34
C ARG A 67 -1.52 15.70 2.96
N ALA A 68 -0.45 15.14 2.40
CA ALA A 68 0.93 15.38 2.78
C ALA A 68 1.53 16.64 2.14
N ASN A 69 0.75 17.44 1.40
CA ASN A 69 1.19 18.62 0.65
C ASN A 69 2.32 18.36 -0.35
N MET A 70 2.44 17.13 -0.88
CA MET A 70 3.48 16.78 -1.84
C MET A 70 3.08 17.09 -3.28
N VAL A 71 1.78 17.11 -3.57
CA VAL A 71 1.19 17.43 -4.86
C VAL A 71 -0.15 18.14 -4.68
N GLU A 72 -0.52 18.98 -5.64
CA GLU A 72 -1.80 19.71 -5.62
C GLU A 72 -3.02 18.82 -5.92
N SER A 73 -2.81 17.71 -6.63
CA SER A 73 -3.86 16.76 -6.98
C SER A 73 -3.31 15.33 -7.03
N SER A 74 -4.17 14.34 -6.76
CA SER A 74 -3.76 12.93 -6.65
C SER A 74 -3.17 12.36 -7.95
N GLU A 75 -3.63 12.88 -9.09
CA GLU A 75 -3.22 12.48 -10.44
C GLU A 75 -1.77 12.87 -10.75
N LYS A 76 -1.24 13.88 -10.05
CA LYS A 76 0.15 14.33 -10.20
C LYS A 76 1.15 13.45 -9.44
N TRP A 77 0.69 12.50 -8.62
CA TRP A 77 1.59 11.62 -7.86
C TRP A 77 2.18 10.51 -8.76
N PRO A 78 3.50 10.50 -9.01
CA PRO A 78 4.08 9.57 -9.98
C PRO A 78 4.29 8.16 -9.41
N TYR A 79 4.28 8.00 -8.07
CA TYR A 79 4.59 6.73 -7.40
C TYR A 79 3.34 5.89 -7.11
N LEU A 80 2.42 5.85 -8.08
CA LEU A 80 1.22 5.03 -8.06
C LEU A 80 1.34 3.89 -9.07
N LYS A 81 1.11 2.66 -8.61
CA LYS A 81 0.97 1.47 -9.47
C LYS A 81 -0.40 0.83 -9.28
N SER A 82 -1.20 0.80 -10.34
CA SER A 82 -2.39 -0.05 -10.43
C SER A 82 -2.09 -1.31 -11.25
N TRP A 83 -2.81 -2.38 -10.94
CA TRP A 83 -2.87 -3.60 -11.71
C TRP A 83 -4.35 -3.79 -12.06
N GLU A 84 -4.64 -3.88 -13.36
CA GLU A 84 -5.97 -4.25 -13.86
C GLU A 84 -6.21 -5.75 -13.70
#